data_AF-A0AAV9PPJ4-F1
#
_entry.id   AF-A0AAV9PPJ4-F1
#
_cell.length_a   1.000
_cell.length_b   1.000
_cell.length_c   1.000
_cell.angle_alpha   90.00
_cell.angle_beta   90.00
_cell.angle_gamma   90.00
#
_symmetry.space_group_name_H-M   'P 1'
#
loop_
_entity.id
_entity.type
_entity.pdbx_description
1 polymer ?
#
loop_
_entity_poly.entity_id
_entity_poly.type
_entity_poly.pdbx_seq_one_letter_code
_entity_poly.pdbx_strand_id
1 'polypeptide(L)'
;MITWEAWELLKAKAVDRLPPQMAEMANKSTNPFVQAITDVSSPKAVYMSDKVVLVGDALAGFRPHTVASTSQAAFDVMCLVDWLDGKTDRKEFISSVMQYSRLIQSRGIYIGNRSQFETLDINDYIEDRNLMSTLRKDLVYPEWTKRGLDSM
;
A
#
# COMPACT_ATOMS: atom_id res chain seq x y z
N MET A 1 -21.74 7.41 1.46
CA MET A 1 -21.33 8.81 1.72
C MET A 1 -21.60 9.09 3.19
N ILE A 2 -20.73 9.83 3.88
CA ILE A 2 -20.97 10.17 5.29
C ILE A 2 -22.19 11.11 5.37
N THR A 3 -23.07 10.91 6.35
CA THR A 3 -24.20 11.82 6.60
C THR A 3 -23.69 13.11 7.24
N TRP A 4 -24.31 14.25 6.95
CA TRP A 4 -23.88 15.55 7.51
C TRP A 4 -23.94 15.57 9.03
N GLU A 5 -24.93 14.92 9.65
CA GLU A 5 -25.05 14.80 11.10
C GLU A 5 -23.85 14.07 11.72
N ALA A 6 -23.42 12.98 11.08
CA ALA A 6 -22.21 12.24 11.49
C ALA A 6 -20.94 13.08 11.31
N TRP A 7 -20.89 13.94 10.30
CA TRP A 7 -19.76 14.84 10.09
C TRP A 7 -19.70 15.97 11.13
N GLU A 8 -20.83 16.59 11.47
CA GLU A 8 -20.89 17.57 12.57
C GLU A 8 -20.46 16.96 13.90
N LEU A 9 -20.88 15.72 14.18
CA LEU A 9 -20.43 14.97 15.36
C LEU A 9 -18.91 14.75 15.35
N LEU A 10 -18.33 14.40 14.20
CA LEU A 10 -16.88 14.20 14.08
C LEU A 10 -16.11 15.52 14.27
N LYS A 11 -16.60 16.65 13.74
CA LYS A 11 -16.01 17.96 13.98
C LYS A 11 -16.03 18.35 15.45
N ALA A 12 -17.14 18.13 16.15
CA ALA A 12 -17.24 18.38 17.59
C ALA A 12 -16.25 17.50 18.38
N LYS A 13 -16.14 16.20 18.04
CA LYS A 13 -15.17 15.29 18.64
C LYS A 13 -13.72 15.69 18.34
N ALA A 14 -13.44 16.22 17.15
CA ALA A 14 -12.11 16.67 16.77
C ALA A 14 -11.66 17.85 17.64
N VAL A 15 -12.53 18.83 17.89
CA VAL A 15 -12.25 19.98 18.78
C VAL A 15 -12.01 19.52 20.23
N ASP A 16 -12.74 18.52 20.70
CA ASP A 16 -12.62 17.97 22.05
C ASP A 16 -11.34 17.15 22.26
N ARG A 17 -10.89 16.40 21.25
CA ARG A 17 -9.88 15.33 21.43
C ARG A 17 -8.56 15.55 20.72
N LEU A 18 -8.52 16.35 19.67
CA LEU A 18 -7.33 16.49 18.82
C LEU A 18 -6.60 17.82 19.11
N PRO A 19 -5.29 17.90 18.82
CA PRO A 19 -4.59 19.17 18.81
C PRO A 19 -5.28 20.19 17.90
N PRO A 20 -5.20 21.50 18.21
CA PRO A 20 -5.92 22.55 17.49
C PRO A 20 -5.73 22.50 15.96
N GLN A 21 -4.52 22.19 15.50
CA GLN A 21 -4.19 22.10 14.07
C GLN A 21 -4.93 20.95 13.38
N MET A 22 -5.10 19.80 14.04
CA MET A 22 -5.85 18.66 13.49
C MET A 22 -7.37 18.89 13.57
N ALA A 23 -7.85 19.53 14.65
CA ALA A 23 -9.26 19.92 14.76
C ALA A 23 -9.66 20.94 13.69
N GLU A 24 -8.77 21.86 13.34
CA GLU A 24 -8.97 22.81 12.24
C GLU A 24 -9.11 22.09 10.88
N MET A 25 -8.27 21.08 10.61
CA MET A 25 -8.38 20.28 9.38
C MET A 25 -9.75 19.62 9.25
N ALA A 26 -10.28 19.05 10.34
CA ALA A 26 -11.64 18.50 10.35
C ALA A 26 -12.68 19.60 10.07
N ASN A 27 -12.60 20.75 10.72
CA ASN A 27 -13.59 21.83 10.51
C ASN A 27 -13.58 22.42 9.10
N LYS A 28 -12.41 22.48 8.45
CA LYS A 28 -12.26 23.05 7.09
C LYS A 28 -12.51 22.05 5.96
N SER A 29 -12.65 20.76 6.25
CA SER A 29 -12.87 19.74 5.21
C SER A 29 -14.30 19.81 4.65
N THR A 30 -14.42 20.13 3.36
CA THR A 30 -15.71 20.34 2.67
C THR A 30 -16.28 19.08 2.02
N ASN A 31 -15.44 18.08 1.74
CA ASN A 31 -15.85 16.82 1.12
C ASN A 31 -15.30 15.61 1.90
N PRO A 32 -15.76 15.40 3.14
CA PRO A 32 -15.28 14.31 3.98
C PRO A 32 -15.71 12.96 3.43
N PHE A 33 -14.81 11.99 3.51
CA PHE A 33 -15.13 10.59 3.26
C PHE A 33 -14.42 9.71 4.29
N VAL A 34 -14.94 8.50 4.47
CA VAL A 34 -14.37 7.49 5.37
C VAL A 34 -14.13 6.24 4.54
N GLN A 35 -12.95 5.67 4.68
CA GLN A 35 -12.57 4.42 4.03
C GLN A 35 -11.93 3.50 5.07
N ALA A 36 -12.40 2.26 5.15
CA ALA A 36 -11.76 1.24 5.94
C ALA A 36 -10.43 0.85 5.29
N ILE A 37 -9.38 0.73 6.10
CA ILE A 37 -8.12 0.13 5.65
C ILE A 37 -8.36 -1.38 5.59
N THR A 38 -8.18 -1.96 4.41
CA THR A 38 -8.33 -3.40 4.17
C THR A 38 -7.05 -3.96 3.60
N ASP A 39 -6.71 -5.18 3.98
CA ASP A 39 -5.57 -5.88 3.40
C ASP A 39 -6.06 -6.65 2.18
N VAL A 40 -5.57 -6.26 1.00
CA VAL A 40 -5.89 -6.93 -0.27
C VAL A 40 -4.59 -7.37 -0.91
N SER A 41 -4.48 -8.66 -1.21
CA SER A 41 -3.33 -9.22 -1.92
C SER A 41 -3.78 -10.40 -2.75
N SER A 42 -3.58 -10.29 -4.06
CA SER A 42 -3.89 -11.34 -5.00
C SER A 42 -2.81 -12.43 -4.96
N PRO A 43 -3.17 -13.73 -5.00
CA PRO A 43 -2.18 -14.80 -5.03
C PRO A 43 -1.36 -14.82 -6.32
N LYS A 44 -1.90 -14.30 -7.44
CA LYS A 44 -1.27 -14.26 -8.77
C LYS A 44 -1.53 -12.93 -9.46
N ALA A 45 -0.64 -12.54 -10.38
CA ALA A 45 -0.85 -11.38 -11.24
C ALA A 45 -1.61 -11.69 -12.53
N VAL A 46 -1.52 -12.93 -13.02
CA VAL A 46 -2.10 -13.36 -14.30
C VAL A 46 -3.11 -14.48 -14.14
N TYR A 47 -4.19 -14.41 -14.92
CA TYR A 47 -5.33 -15.33 -14.88
C TYR A 47 -5.79 -15.69 -16.30
N MET A 48 -6.58 -16.76 -16.40
CA MET A 48 -7.23 -17.20 -17.64
C MET A 48 -6.25 -17.40 -18.81
N SER A 49 -5.13 -18.09 -18.55
CA SER A 49 -4.05 -18.29 -19.53
C SER A 49 -3.55 -16.97 -20.12
N ASP A 50 -3.16 -16.06 -19.22
CA ASP A 50 -2.58 -14.74 -19.50
C ASP A 50 -3.52 -13.72 -20.18
N LYS A 51 -4.81 -14.04 -20.30
CA LYS A 51 -5.82 -13.11 -20.86
C LYS A 51 -6.26 -12.02 -19.90
N VAL A 52 -6.03 -12.20 -18.60
CA VAL A 52 -6.39 -11.25 -17.56
C VAL A 52 -5.17 -10.98 -16.69
N VAL A 53 -4.80 -9.71 -16.55
CA VAL A 53 -3.69 -9.24 -15.72
C VAL A 53 -4.23 -8.27 -14.68
N LEU A 54 -3.88 -8.50 -13.41
CA LEU A 54 -4.17 -7.59 -12.31
C LEU A 54 -2.98 -6.65 -12.09
N VAL A 55 -3.26 -5.37 -11.88
CA VAL A 55 -2.26 -4.32 -11.64
C VAL A 55 -2.75 -3.37 -10.54
N GLY A 56 -1.83 -2.64 -9.90
CA GLY A 56 -2.15 -1.65 -8.87
C GLY A 56 -2.91 -2.26 -7.69
N ASP A 57 -3.90 -1.54 -7.17
CA ASP A 57 -4.68 -1.97 -6.00
C ASP A 57 -5.43 -3.30 -6.20
N ALA A 58 -5.71 -3.69 -7.46
CA ALA A 58 -6.31 -4.99 -7.78
C ALA A 58 -5.31 -6.15 -7.62
N LEU A 59 -4.02 -5.90 -7.86
CA LEU A 59 -2.96 -6.87 -7.60
C LEU A 59 -2.65 -6.95 -6.10
N ALA A 60 -2.44 -5.79 -5.47
CA ALA A 60 -2.30 -5.68 -4.03
C ALA A 60 -2.69 -4.27 -3.61
N GLY A 61 -3.63 -4.17 -2.66
CA GLY A 61 -4.01 -2.91 -2.04
C GLY A 61 -3.09 -2.63 -0.86
N PHE A 62 -2.26 -1.60 -0.96
CA PHE A 62 -1.38 -1.22 0.14
C PHE A 62 -2.12 -0.40 1.19
N ARG A 63 -1.79 -0.66 2.48
CA ARG A 63 -2.17 0.26 3.55
C ARG A 63 -1.55 1.64 3.27
N PRO A 64 -2.22 2.76 3.60
CA PRO A 64 -1.76 4.11 3.25
C PRO A 64 -0.42 4.52 3.86
N HIS A 65 0.09 3.73 4.80
CA HIS A 65 1.31 3.96 5.56
C HIS A 65 2.58 3.85 4.68
N THR A 66 2.48 3.16 3.54
CA THR A 66 3.60 3.03 2.59
C THR A 66 3.69 4.19 1.61
N VAL A 67 2.60 4.94 1.40
CA VAL A 67 2.50 6.00 0.39
C VAL A 67 2.93 5.51 -1.02
N ALA A 68 2.70 4.23 -1.31
CA ALA A 68 3.30 3.58 -2.49
C ALA A 68 2.28 3.08 -3.54
N SER A 69 0.97 3.16 -3.32
CA SER A 69 -0.04 2.58 -4.22
C SER A 69 0.03 3.11 -5.65
N THR A 70 0.15 4.43 -5.83
CA THR A 70 0.28 5.03 -7.18
C THR A 70 1.56 4.57 -7.88
N SER A 71 2.67 4.50 -7.14
CA SER A 71 3.95 4.02 -7.66
C SER A 71 3.91 2.54 -8.03
N GLN A 72 3.17 1.73 -7.26
CA GLN A 72 2.92 0.33 -7.59
C GLN A 72 2.12 0.20 -8.88
N ALA A 73 1.00 0.91 -9.01
CA ALA A 73 0.20 0.85 -10.24
C ALA A 73 1.02 1.25 -11.47
N ALA A 74 1.85 2.30 -11.36
CA ALA A 74 2.77 2.68 -12.42
C ALA A 74 3.82 1.59 -12.70
N PHE A 75 4.42 1.02 -11.65
CA PHE A 75 5.41 -0.04 -11.79
C PHE A 75 4.84 -1.29 -12.47
N ASP A 76 3.68 -1.76 -12.03
CA ASP A 76 3.00 -2.94 -12.57
C ASP A 76 2.68 -2.75 -14.06
N VAL A 77 2.18 -1.57 -14.45
CA VAL A 77 1.87 -1.25 -15.85
C VAL A 77 3.13 -1.15 -16.69
N MET A 78 4.20 -0.52 -16.19
CA MET A 78 5.46 -0.44 -16.94
C MET A 78 6.07 -1.83 -17.17
N CYS A 79 6.06 -2.70 -16.16
CA CYS A 79 6.49 -4.09 -16.32
C CYS A 79 5.60 -4.87 -17.29
N LEU A 80 4.29 -4.63 -17.27
CA LEU A 80 3.36 -5.25 -18.22
C LEU A 80 3.65 -4.81 -19.65
N VAL A 81 3.89 -3.52 -19.89
CA VAL A 81 4.24 -2.98 -21.21
C VAL A 81 5.55 -3.60 -21.71
N ASP A 82 6.58 -3.71 -20.86
CA ASP A 82 7.85 -4.32 -21.25
C ASP A 82 7.68 -5.81 -21.63
N TRP A 83 6.80 -6.54 -20.96
CA TRP A 83 6.47 -7.92 -21.33
C TRP A 83 5.71 -8.00 -22.66
N LEU A 84 4.69 -7.14 -22.85
CA LEU A 84 3.91 -7.11 -24.09
C LEU A 84 4.74 -6.68 -25.31
N ASP A 85 5.73 -5.81 -25.11
CA ASP A 85 6.70 -5.39 -26.13
C ASP A 85 7.81 -6.43 -26.37
N GLY A 86 7.85 -7.53 -25.59
CA GLY A 86 8.87 -8.57 -25.68
C GLY A 86 10.26 -8.17 -25.18
N LYS A 87 10.37 -7.09 -24.38
CA LYS A 87 11.63 -6.65 -23.76
C LYS A 87 12.00 -7.51 -22.55
N THR A 88 11.00 -8.05 -21.87
CA THR A 88 11.14 -9.02 -20.76
C THR A 88 10.26 -10.23 -21.04
N ASP A 89 10.52 -11.34 -20.35
CA ASP A 89 9.68 -12.53 -20.46
C ASP A 89 8.56 -12.58 -19.40
N ARG A 90 7.63 -13.52 -19.57
CA ARG A 90 6.50 -13.73 -18.65
C ARG A 90 6.96 -13.97 -17.21
N LYS A 91 8.06 -14.73 -17.02
CA LYS A 91 8.58 -15.07 -15.71
C LYS A 91 9.14 -13.82 -15.02
N GLU A 92 9.87 -12.99 -15.75
CA GLU A 92 10.43 -11.73 -15.26
C GLU A 92 9.33 -10.72 -14.89
N PHE A 93 8.28 -10.61 -15.71
CA PHE A 93 7.10 -9.80 -15.39
C PHE A 93 6.46 -10.23 -14.07
N ILE A 94 6.04 -11.50 -13.97
CA ILE A 94 5.37 -12.05 -12.77
C ILE A 94 6.28 -11.89 -11.56
N SER A 95 7.56 -12.21 -11.70
CA SER A 95 8.55 -12.12 -10.64
C SER A 95 8.68 -10.69 -10.11
N SER A 96 8.74 -9.71 -11.01
CA SER A 96 8.90 -8.30 -10.67
C SER A 96 7.71 -7.75 -9.89
N VAL A 97 6.49 -7.91 -10.43
CA VAL A 97 5.27 -7.32 -9.83
C VAL A 97 4.86 -8.05 -8.54
N MET A 98 5.02 -9.38 -8.47
CA MET A 98 4.65 -10.16 -7.29
C MET A 98 5.63 -9.94 -6.13
N GLN A 99 6.94 -9.86 -6.39
CA GLN A 99 7.89 -9.60 -5.31
C GLN A 99 7.75 -8.19 -4.75
N TYR A 100 7.56 -7.19 -5.62
CA TYR A 100 7.33 -5.81 -5.22
C TYR A 100 6.05 -5.67 -4.39
N SER A 101 4.91 -6.16 -4.91
CA SER A 101 3.63 -6.09 -4.19
C SER A 101 3.69 -6.79 -2.84
N ARG A 102 4.26 -7.99 -2.75
CA ARG A 102 4.42 -8.73 -1.48
C ARG A 102 5.25 -7.94 -0.46
N LEU A 103 6.43 -7.46 -0.86
CA LEU A 103 7.33 -6.74 0.03
C LEU A 103 6.66 -5.47 0.59
N ILE A 104 6.11 -4.64 -0.28
CA ILE A 104 5.56 -3.35 0.14
C ILE A 104 4.25 -3.52 0.92
N GLN A 105 3.40 -4.48 0.54
CA GLN A 105 2.20 -4.81 1.31
C GLN A 105 2.55 -5.27 2.73
N SER A 106 3.55 -6.14 2.90
CA SER A 106 4.04 -6.56 4.21
C SER A 106 4.56 -5.39 5.04
N ARG A 107 5.30 -4.45 4.43
CA ARG A 107 5.73 -3.22 5.11
C ARG A 107 4.55 -2.36 5.54
N GLY A 108 3.53 -2.22 4.69
CA GLY A 108 2.31 -1.49 5.04
C GLY A 108 1.59 -2.08 6.25
N ILE A 109 1.48 -3.40 6.32
CA ILE A 109 0.92 -4.10 7.48
C ILE A 109 1.77 -3.84 8.73
N TYR A 110 3.10 -4.01 8.62
CA TYR A 110 4.04 -3.81 9.71
C TYR A 110 3.96 -2.38 10.29
N ILE A 111 4.12 -1.35 9.46
CA ILE A 111 4.06 0.06 9.88
C ILE A 111 2.66 0.38 10.44
N GLY A 112 1.61 -0.16 9.80
CA GLY A 112 0.24 0.00 10.27
C GLY A 112 0.04 -0.51 11.69
N ASN A 113 0.44 -1.76 11.94
CA ASN A 113 0.29 -2.35 13.27
C ASN A 113 1.11 -1.60 14.32
N ARG A 114 2.34 -1.24 13.96
CA ARG A 114 3.27 -0.49 14.82
C ARG A 114 2.72 0.88 15.21
N SER A 115 2.10 1.61 14.28
CA SER A 115 1.54 2.93 14.54
C SER A 115 0.22 2.92 15.33
N GLN A 116 -0.61 1.88 15.18
CA GLN A 116 -1.96 1.85 15.73
C GLN A 116 -2.08 1.05 17.03
N PHE A 117 -1.25 0.03 17.21
CA PHE A 117 -1.46 -0.97 18.27
C PHE A 117 -0.25 -1.18 19.18
N GLU A 118 0.92 -0.66 18.83
CA GLU A 118 2.14 -0.83 19.61
C GLU A 118 2.47 0.44 20.41
N THR A 119 3.09 0.26 21.57
CA THR A 119 3.72 1.32 22.35
C THR A 119 5.19 0.94 22.49
N LEU A 120 6.07 1.77 21.94
CA LEU A 120 7.49 1.48 21.82
C LEU A 120 8.33 2.61 22.40
N ASP A 121 9.61 2.32 22.65
CA ASP A 121 10.55 3.36 23.03
C ASP A 121 10.85 4.29 21.85
N ILE A 122 11.24 5.54 22.15
CA ILE A 122 11.51 6.54 21.12
C ILE A 122 12.57 6.11 20.10
N ASN A 123 13.56 5.33 20.54
CA ASN A 123 14.62 4.81 19.68
C ASN A 123 14.06 3.86 18.61
N ASP A 124 13.09 3.03 18.97
CA ASP A 124 12.43 2.09 18.06
C ASP A 124 11.66 2.81 16.95
N TYR A 125 11.07 3.98 17.23
CA TYR A 125 10.45 4.83 16.22
C TYR A 125 11.48 5.54 15.32
N ILE A 126 12.69 5.81 15.85
CA ILE A 126 13.77 6.52 15.15
C ILE A 126 14.55 5.60 14.19
N GLU A 127 14.69 4.32 14.51
CA GLU A 127 15.41 3.38 13.63
C GLU A 127 14.57 2.99 12.40
N ASP A 128 13.25 2.91 12.56
CA ASP A 128 12.29 2.45 11.56
C ASP A 128 12.04 3.46 10.41
N ARG A 129 12.10 4.76 10.70
CA ARG A 129 11.57 5.86 9.86
C ARG A 129 12.04 5.92 8.39
N ASN A 130 13.07 5.17 8.02
CA ASN A 130 13.56 5.08 6.64
C ASN A 130 13.13 3.82 5.88
N LEU A 131 12.31 2.94 6.48
CA LEU A 131 11.90 1.68 5.88
C LEU A 131 11.24 1.86 4.50
N MET A 132 10.46 2.92 4.33
CA MET A 132 9.82 3.26 3.05
C MET A 132 10.60 4.25 2.18
N SER A 133 11.74 4.74 2.67
CA SER A 133 12.61 5.68 1.96
C SER A 133 13.67 5.00 1.08
N THR A 134 13.76 3.66 1.12
CA THR A 134 14.64 2.89 0.23
C THR A 134 14.14 2.99 -1.22
N LEU A 135 15.01 3.42 -2.14
CA LEU A 135 14.66 3.47 -3.56
C LEU A 135 14.34 2.07 -4.09
N ARG A 136 13.40 1.97 -5.04
CA ARG A 136 12.95 0.68 -5.62
C ARG A 136 14.11 -0.19 -6.10
N LYS A 137 15.11 0.42 -6.76
CA LYS A 137 16.29 -0.27 -7.30
C LYS A 137 17.21 -0.85 -6.23
N ASP A 138 17.12 -0.33 -5.01
CA ASP A 138 17.93 -0.73 -3.85
C ASP A 138 17.13 -1.65 -2.89
N LEU A 139 15.90 -2.05 -3.27
CA LEU A 139 15.09 -2.97 -2.48
C LEU A 139 15.68 -4.38 -2.56
N VAL A 140 15.85 -4.98 -1.39
CA VAL A 140 16.18 -6.40 -1.25
C VAL A 140 14.88 -7.18 -1.07
N TYR A 141 14.64 -8.17 -1.95
CA TYR A 141 13.49 -9.05 -1.89
C TYR A 141 13.83 -10.32 -1.10
N PRO A 142 13.30 -10.49 0.12
CA PRO A 142 13.57 -11.68 0.91
C PRO A 142 12.95 -12.93 0.28
N GLU A 143 13.47 -14.12 0.60
CA GLU A 143 13.07 -15.37 -0.07
C GLU A 143 11.57 -15.69 0.01
N TRP A 144 10.88 -15.23 1.07
CA TRP A 144 9.44 -15.41 1.21
C TRP A 144 8.64 -14.70 0.10
N THR A 145 9.14 -13.62 -0.49
CA THR A 145 8.45 -12.91 -1.57
C THR A 145 8.44 -13.72 -2.88
N LYS A 146 9.36 -14.68 -3.03
CA LYS A 146 9.50 -15.52 -4.23
C LYS A 146 8.70 -16.82 -4.18
N ARG A 147 8.16 -17.18 -3.02
CA ARG A 147 7.48 -18.47 -2.83
C ARG A 147 6.34 -18.66 -3.82
N GLY A 148 6.36 -19.78 -4.53
CA GLY A 148 5.33 -20.18 -5.48
C GLY A 148 5.39 -19.49 -6.85
N LEU A 149 6.33 -18.55 -7.08
CA LEU A 149 6.41 -17.84 -8.37
C LEU A 149 6.83 -18.76 -9.53
N ASP A 150 7.64 -19.79 -9.26
CA ASP A 150 8.03 -20.77 -10.30
C ASP A 150 6.84 -21.60 -10.82
N SER A 151 5.72 -21.60 -10.11
CA SER A 151 4.49 -22.31 -10.48
C SER A 151 3.39 -21.41 -11.07
N MET A 152 3.68 -20.12 -11.27
CA MET A 152 2.74 -19.12 -11.79
C MET A 152 2.81 -18.93 -13.29
#